data_AF-A0AAU4JGC5-F1
#
_entry.id   AF-A0AAU4JGC5-F1
#
_cell.length_a   1.000
_cell.length_b   1.000
_cell.length_c   1.000
_cell.angle_alpha   90.00
_cell.angle_beta   90.00
_cell.angle_gamma   90.00
#
_symmetry.space_group_name_H-M   'P 1'
#
loop_
_entity.id
_entity.type
_entity.pdbx_description
1 polymer ?
#
loop_
_entity_poly.entity_id
_entity_poly.type
_entity_poly.pdbx_seq_one_letter_code
_entity_poly.pdbx_strand_id
1 'polypeptide(L)'
;MPTPPPADVIEPHLHAGEIQTRAEFDQQLAAGRLAGLTVQGLRLDLAPVPDLTGVDVAGTLFVGCRFASRDVGADLVRRGANVVPPFSGLPYPTQPTHLYTPDDLAAGFAEGGFTGMYDTRVYDHYRAHGGALPDVKEALGQRLHDHGVDNALADAARVWLNAYGPQSVVGIMGGHAVRRGSPAYRMAAVLGWELARADRLVVTGGGPGVMEAANLGAYLADRPATDVTAAIDLLATAPDFTDHHRYTATALTVRQRYAGVPRQRGDDLGWARAGGLAIPTWLYGHEPANLFAGRIAKYFSNAIREDTILRLARGGIVFAPGRAGTVQEVFQAATKTYYGTDGASGAYIFLDRAYWTVELPVEALLRPLLAASPFGDLSSTIHLTDDVREAVRLLTT
;
A
#
# COMPACT_ATOMS: atom_id res chain seq x y z
N MET A 1 16.07 -0.98 28.16
CA MET A 1 15.91 -0.27 26.88
C MET A 1 15.60 -1.34 25.85
N PRO A 2 14.47 -1.32 25.13
CA PRO A 2 14.42 -2.13 23.92
C PRO A 2 15.50 -1.57 23.00
N THR A 3 16.58 -2.32 22.87
CA THR A 3 17.55 -2.16 21.79
C THR A 3 16.75 -2.18 20.49
N PRO A 4 17.13 -1.41 19.43
CA PRO A 4 16.63 -1.71 18.09
C PRO A 4 16.72 -3.22 17.88
N PRO A 5 15.73 -3.86 17.22
CA PRO A 5 15.88 -5.25 16.86
C PRO A 5 17.21 -5.41 16.11
N PRO A 6 17.95 -6.51 16.32
CA PRO A 6 19.18 -6.77 15.57
C PRO A 6 18.94 -6.56 14.07
N ALA A 7 19.89 -5.95 13.35
CA ALA A 7 19.69 -5.60 11.94
C ALA A 7 19.30 -6.82 11.09
N ASP A 8 19.84 -8.01 11.42
CA ASP A 8 19.53 -9.30 10.81
C ASP A 8 18.08 -9.79 11.03
N VAL A 9 17.33 -9.18 11.95
CA VAL A 9 15.89 -9.46 12.18
C VAL A 9 14.99 -8.58 11.29
N ILE A 10 15.50 -7.42 10.83
CA ILE A 10 14.70 -6.41 10.12
C ILE A 10 15.08 -6.33 8.64
N GLU A 11 16.33 -6.64 8.32
CA GLU A 11 16.79 -6.68 6.94
C GLU A 11 16.01 -7.72 6.13
N PRO A 12 15.59 -7.40 4.90
CA PRO A 12 14.93 -8.37 4.03
C PRO A 12 15.88 -9.54 3.79
N HIS A 13 15.49 -10.75 4.22
CA HIS A 13 16.20 -11.95 3.81
C HIS A 13 15.95 -12.17 2.31
N LEU A 14 16.98 -11.91 1.50
CA LEU A 14 17.01 -12.35 0.11
C LEU A 14 17.13 -13.88 0.11
N HIS A 15 16.00 -14.58 0.08
CA HIS A 15 15.99 -16.03 0.12
C HIS A 15 16.49 -16.61 -1.21
N ALA A 16 17.71 -17.15 -1.19
CA ALA A 16 18.17 -18.10 -2.19
C ALA A 16 17.27 -19.35 -2.10
N GLY A 17 16.24 -19.41 -2.95
CA GLY A 17 15.36 -20.57 -3.05
C GLY A 17 13.86 -20.28 -3.20
N GLU A 18 13.46 -19.02 -3.34
CA GLU A 18 12.09 -18.66 -3.73
C GLU A 18 11.99 -18.44 -5.25
N ILE A 19 11.01 -19.08 -5.87
CA ILE A 19 10.71 -18.99 -7.30
C ILE A 19 9.35 -18.31 -7.46
N GLN A 20 9.34 -17.15 -8.10
CA GLN A 20 8.14 -16.34 -8.31
C GLN A 20 7.83 -16.10 -9.79
N THR A 21 8.74 -16.50 -10.69
CA THR A 21 8.55 -16.36 -12.15
C THR A 21 8.50 -17.70 -12.85
N ARG A 22 7.76 -17.75 -13.95
CA ARG A 22 7.68 -18.97 -14.76
C ARG A 22 9.03 -19.33 -15.39
N ALA A 23 9.80 -18.34 -15.82
CA ALA A 23 11.11 -18.55 -16.44
C ALA A 23 12.11 -19.18 -15.46
N GLU A 24 12.18 -18.67 -14.24
CA GLU A 24 13.03 -19.24 -13.19
C GLU A 24 12.57 -20.65 -12.81
N PHE A 25 11.26 -20.87 -12.68
CA PHE A 25 10.70 -22.19 -12.44
C PHE A 25 11.13 -23.21 -13.49
N ASP A 26 10.96 -22.87 -14.77
CA ASP A 26 11.31 -23.75 -15.89
C ASP A 26 12.83 -24.03 -15.90
N GLN A 27 13.67 -23.06 -15.53
CA GLN A 27 15.13 -23.24 -15.39
C GLN A 27 15.49 -24.22 -14.26
N GLN A 28 14.85 -24.09 -13.09
CA GLN A 28 15.10 -24.97 -11.94
C GLN A 28 14.55 -26.38 -12.19
N LEU A 29 13.40 -26.46 -12.86
CA LEU A 29 12.79 -27.71 -13.30
C LEU A 29 13.70 -28.46 -14.28
N ALA A 30 14.22 -27.77 -15.31
CA ALA A 30 15.14 -28.35 -16.28
C ALA A 30 16.45 -28.83 -15.64
N ALA A 31 16.87 -28.21 -14.54
CA ALA A 31 18.04 -28.63 -13.78
C ALA A 31 17.75 -29.74 -12.75
N GLY A 32 16.48 -30.12 -12.55
CA GLY A 32 16.07 -31.12 -11.54
C GLY A 32 16.25 -30.65 -10.10
N ARG A 33 16.25 -29.33 -9.84
CA ARG A 33 16.63 -28.73 -8.55
C ARG A 33 15.44 -28.12 -7.80
N LEU A 34 14.27 -28.76 -7.81
CA LEU A 34 13.09 -28.22 -7.10
C LEU A 34 13.07 -28.56 -5.60
N ALA A 35 13.75 -29.62 -5.16
CA ALA A 35 13.79 -30.05 -3.76
C ALA A 35 14.21 -28.91 -2.82
N GLY A 36 13.43 -28.71 -1.75
CA GLY A 36 13.64 -27.67 -0.74
C GLY A 36 13.36 -26.23 -1.19
N LEU A 37 12.95 -25.99 -2.44
CA LEU A 37 12.61 -24.65 -2.94
C LEU A 37 11.18 -24.24 -2.57
N THR A 38 10.91 -22.94 -2.59
CA THR A 38 9.55 -22.40 -2.47
C THR A 38 9.09 -21.86 -3.82
N VAL A 39 7.93 -22.28 -4.31
CA VAL A 39 7.33 -21.84 -5.57
C VAL A 39 6.02 -21.13 -5.29
N GLN A 40 5.89 -19.88 -5.71
CA GLN A 40 4.76 -19.03 -5.32
C GLN A 40 3.95 -18.53 -6.51
N GLY A 41 2.63 -18.63 -6.42
CA GLY A 41 1.67 -17.94 -7.31
C GLY A 41 1.67 -18.36 -8.78
N LEU A 42 2.40 -19.41 -9.16
CA LEU A 42 2.56 -19.78 -10.56
C LEU A 42 1.34 -20.51 -11.16
N ARG A 43 1.01 -20.15 -12.40
CA ARG A 43 0.03 -20.84 -13.25
C ARG A 43 0.70 -22.00 -14.00
N LEU A 44 0.89 -23.11 -13.30
CA LEU A 44 1.46 -24.36 -13.83
C LEU A 44 0.42 -25.21 -14.57
N ASP A 45 -0.80 -24.73 -14.66
CA ASP A 45 -1.91 -25.26 -15.46
C ASP A 45 -1.94 -24.72 -16.89
N LEU A 46 -1.16 -23.67 -17.19
CA LEU A 46 -1.11 -23.04 -18.51
C LEU A 46 -0.01 -23.65 -19.39
N ALA A 47 -0.27 -23.70 -20.69
CA ALA A 47 0.65 -24.24 -21.68
C ALA A 47 1.94 -23.39 -21.82
N PRO A 48 3.13 -24.02 -21.97
CA PRO A 48 3.34 -25.47 -21.86
C PRO A 48 3.18 -25.93 -20.41
N VAL A 49 2.41 -26.99 -20.17
CA VAL A 49 2.23 -27.54 -18.82
C VAL A 49 3.52 -28.27 -18.44
N PRO A 50 4.16 -27.94 -17.30
CA PRO A 50 5.41 -28.57 -16.91
C PRO A 50 5.19 -30.03 -16.49
N ASP A 51 6.07 -30.93 -16.93
CA ASP A 51 6.11 -32.31 -16.45
C ASP A 51 6.91 -32.37 -15.15
N LEU A 52 6.26 -32.77 -14.06
CA LEU A 52 6.84 -32.87 -12.73
C LEU A 52 7.12 -34.33 -12.33
N THR A 53 6.82 -35.31 -13.17
CA THR A 53 6.75 -36.73 -12.79
C THR A 53 8.10 -37.30 -12.32
N GLY A 54 9.19 -36.91 -12.99
CA GLY A 54 10.55 -37.42 -12.72
C GLY A 54 11.43 -36.54 -11.82
N VAL A 55 10.88 -35.45 -11.27
CA VAL A 55 11.67 -34.45 -10.53
C VAL A 55 11.56 -34.69 -9.03
N ASP A 56 12.67 -34.55 -8.31
CA ASP A 56 12.68 -34.54 -6.85
C ASP A 56 12.05 -33.23 -6.34
N VAL A 57 10.99 -33.38 -5.55
CA VAL A 57 10.19 -32.29 -4.98
C VAL A 57 10.13 -32.39 -3.45
N ALA A 58 10.98 -33.22 -2.84
CA ALA A 58 11.00 -33.38 -1.40
C ALA A 58 11.29 -32.03 -0.71
N GLY A 59 10.43 -31.66 0.23
CA GLY A 59 10.53 -30.39 0.96
C GLY A 59 10.18 -29.15 0.14
N THR A 60 9.83 -29.28 -1.15
CA THR A 60 9.40 -28.13 -1.96
C THR A 60 8.07 -27.58 -1.43
N LEU A 61 7.95 -26.27 -1.26
CA LEU A 61 6.72 -25.60 -0.83
C LEU A 61 6.07 -24.91 -2.03
N PHE A 62 4.90 -25.37 -2.45
CA PHE A 62 4.07 -24.70 -3.46
C PHE A 62 2.97 -23.89 -2.80
N VAL A 63 3.01 -22.57 -2.92
CA VAL A 63 2.01 -21.65 -2.34
C VAL A 63 1.22 -20.96 -3.44
N GLY A 64 -0.11 -21.09 -3.44
CA GLY A 64 -0.98 -20.42 -4.41
C GLY A 64 -0.80 -20.88 -5.87
N CYS A 65 0.01 -21.91 -6.12
CA CYS A 65 0.23 -22.46 -7.46
C CYS A 65 -1.03 -23.17 -7.97
N ARG A 66 -1.29 -23.04 -9.28
CA ARG A 66 -2.37 -23.78 -9.96
C ARG A 66 -1.77 -24.86 -10.82
N PHE A 67 -2.24 -26.10 -10.63
CA PHE A 67 -1.77 -27.27 -11.36
C PHE A 67 -2.80 -27.73 -12.39
N ALA A 68 -2.35 -28.47 -13.40
CA ALA A 68 -3.21 -28.99 -14.47
C ALA A 68 -4.37 -29.86 -13.96
N SER A 69 -4.18 -30.56 -12.83
CA SER A 69 -5.24 -31.28 -12.14
C SER A 69 -4.99 -31.34 -10.63
N ARG A 70 -6.01 -31.74 -9.87
CA ARG A 70 -5.86 -32.02 -8.43
C ARG A 70 -4.94 -33.20 -8.16
N ASP A 71 -4.88 -34.16 -9.09
CA ASP A 71 -4.03 -35.35 -8.97
C ASP A 71 -2.54 -34.98 -8.99
N VAL A 72 -2.15 -33.98 -9.77
CA VAL A 72 -0.77 -33.45 -9.77
C VAL A 72 -0.43 -32.89 -8.38
N GLY A 73 -1.31 -32.08 -7.79
CA GLY A 73 -1.08 -31.54 -6.44
C GLY A 73 -0.98 -32.64 -5.38
N ALA A 74 -1.87 -33.65 -5.43
CA ALA A 74 -1.84 -34.78 -4.52
C ALA A 74 -0.58 -35.65 -4.69
N ASP A 75 -0.12 -35.82 -5.93
CA ASP A 75 1.11 -36.53 -6.24
C ASP A 75 2.34 -35.82 -5.68
N LEU A 76 2.43 -34.50 -5.82
CA LEU A 76 3.51 -33.70 -5.22
C LEU A 76 3.55 -33.87 -3.70
N VAL A 77 2.39 -33.81 -3.03
CA VAL A 77 2.32 -34.02 -1.57
C VAL A 77 2.79 -35.42 -1.18
N ARG A 78 2.34 -36.46 -1.91
CA ARG A 78 2.79 -37.84 -1.68
C ARG A 78 4.30 -38.00 -1.88
N ARG A 79 4.93 -37.20 -2.75
CA ARG A 79 6.38 -37.17 -2.98
C ARG A 79 7.16 -36.27 -2.02
N GLY A 80 6.51 -35.74 -0.98
CA GLY A 80 7.15 -34.98 0.10
C GLY A 80 7.16 -33.47 -0.09
N ALA A 81 6.44 -32.94 -1.08
CA ALA A 81 6.21 -31.50 -1.20
C ALA A 81 5.10 -31.03 -0.24
N ASN A 82 5.09 -29.74 0.08
CA ASN A 82 3.99 -29.07 0.76
C ASN A 82 3.20 -28.26 -0.26
N VAL A 83 1.88 -28.39 -0.30
CA VAL A 83 1.03 -27.64 -1.24
C VAL A 83 -0.03 -26.87 -0.47
N VAL A 84 0.00 -25.55 -0.60
CA VAL A 84 -1.03 -24.62 -0.07
C VAL A 84 -1.83 -24.10 -1.26
N PRO A 85 -2.98 -24.71 -1.60
CA PRO A 85 -3.77 -24.30 -2.76
C PRO A 85 -4.52 -22.98 -2.49
N PRO A 86 -4.89 -22.23 -3.54
CA PRO A 86 -5.80 -21.11 -3.39
C PRO A 86 -7.19 -21.59 -2.92
N PHE A 87 -7.82 -20.86 -2.01
CA PHE A 87 -9.14 -21.26 -1.51
C PHE A 87 -10.22 -20.93 -2.54
N SER A 88 -11.06 -21.92 -2.85
CA SER A 88 -12.20 -21.73 -3.74
C SER A 88 -13.40 -21.13 -3.00
N GLY A 89 -14.17 -20.30 -3.70
CA GLY A 89 -15.44 -19.75 -3.19
C GLY A 89 -15.32 -18.46 -2.39
N LEU A 90 -14.12 -17.88 -2.30
CA LEU A 90 -13.91 -16.53 -1.78
C LEU A 90 -14.01 -15.51 -2.94
N PRO A 91 -14.56 -14.32 -2.70
CA PRO A 91 -14.66 -13.28 -3.73
C PRO A 91 -13.35 -12.53 -3.96
N TYR A 92 -12.27 -12.90 -3.25
CA TYR A 92 -10.94 -12.31 -3.34
C TYR A 92 -9.87 -13.40 -3.49
N PRO A 93 -8.71 -13.09 -4.08
CA PRO A 93 -7.62 -14.05 -4.21
C PRO A 93 -6.97 -14.32 -2.85
N THR A 94 -6.73 -15.58 -2.49
CA THR A 94 -5.99 -15.89 -1.25
C THR A 94 -4.49 -15.68 -1.36
N GLN A 95 -3.93 -15.51 -2.55
CA GLN A 95 -2.51 -15.22 -2.75
C GLN A 95 -2.36 -14.27 -3.95
N PRO A 96 -2.74 -12.98 -3.82
CA PRO A 96 -2.52 -12.03 -4.89
C PRO A 96 -1.01 -11.92 -5.18
N THR A 97 -0.62 -11.97 -6.45
CA THR A 97 0.78 -11.84 -6.89
C THR A 97 1.16 -10.41 -7.24
N HIS A 98 0.18 -9.50 -7.23
CA HIS A 98 0.34 -8.09 -7.58
C HIS A 98 -0.57 -7.23 -6.70
N LEU A 99 -0.15 -5.99 -6.48
CA LEU A 99 -0.99 -4.98 -5.85
C LEU A 99 -2.19 -4.65 -6.73
N TYR A 100 -3.32 -4.33 -6.10
CA TYR A 100 -4.51 -3.89 -6.80
C TYR A 100 -4.28 -2.56 -7.51
N THR A 101 -5.05 -2.30 -8.55
CA THR A 101 -5.18 -1.01 -9.20
C THR A 101 -6.56 -0.40 -8.91
N PRO A 102 -6.74 0.92 -9.12
CA PRO A 102 -8.08 1.51 -9.04
C PRO A 102 -9.10 0.85 -9.98
N ASP A 103 -8.65 0.35 -11.14
CA ASP A 103 -9.53 -0.31 -12.10
C ASP A 103 -9.98 -1.69 -11.57
N ASP A 104 -9.11 -2.43 -10.87
CA ASP A 104 -9.48 -3.70 -10.24
C ASP A 104 -10.55 -3.49 -9.16
N LEU A 105 -10.38 -2.47 -8.31
CA LEU A 105 -11.31 -2.18 -7.22
C LEU A 105 -12.64 -1.59 -7.72
N ALA A 106 -12.61 -0.80 -8.80
CA ALA A 106 -13.80 -0.21 -9.42
C ALA A 106 -14.51 -1.14 -10.40
N ALA A 107 -13.98 -2.33 -10.70
CA ALA A 107 -14.60 -3.28 -11.60
C ALA A 107 -16.04 -3.60 -11.17
N GLY A 108 -17.00 -3.50 -12.10
CA GLY A 108 -18.43 -3.69 -11.84
C GLY A 108 -19.22 -2.40 -11.53
N PHE A 109 -18.55 -1.23 -11.47
CA PHE A 109 -19.23 0.04 -11.24
C PHE A 109 -20.18 0.43 -12.39
N ALA A 110 -19.80 0.17 -13.64
CA ALA A 110 -20.61 0.55 -14.80
C ALA A 110 -21.95 -0.20 -14.86
N GLU A 111 -21.97 -1.45 -14.41
CA GLU A 111 -23.13 -2.32 -14.45
C GLU A 111 -23.98 -2.23 -13.17
N GLY A 112 -23.34 -2.12 -12.01
CA GLY A 112 -24.00 -2.23 -10.70
C GLY A 112 -23.81 -1.03 -9.76
N GLY A 113 -23.26 0.07 -10.25
CA GLY A 113 -22.93 1.25 -9.44
C GLY A 113 -21.96 0.92 -8.30
N PHE A 114 -22.02 1.70 -7.23
CA PHE A 114 -21.13 1.51 -6.07
C PHE A 114 -21.22 0.09 -5.47
N THR A 115 -22.42 -0.47 -5.39
CA THR A 115 -22.65 -1.84 -4.88
C THR A 115 -22.12 -2.93 -5.81
N GLY A 116 -21.98 -2.64 -7.11
CA GLY A 116 -21.44 -3.56 -8.10
C GLY A 116 -19.92 -3.68 -8.08
N MET A 117 -19.23 -2.70 -7.49
CA MET A 117 -17.77 -2.68 -7.41
C MET A 117 -17.21 -3.94 -6.75
N TYR A 118 -16.12 -4.46 -7.28
CA TYR A 118 -15.34 -5.52 -6.66
C TYR A 118 -15.02 -5.19 -5.20
N ASP A 119 -14.59 -3.95 -4.95
CA ASP A 119 -14.25 -3.50 -3.60
C ASP A 119 -15.42 -3.64 -2.61
N THR A 120 -16.62 -3.19 -3.03
CA THR A 120 -17.83 -3.28 -2.22
C THR A 120 -18.28 -4.72 -2.02
N ARG A 121 -18.18 -5.57 -3.04
CA ARG A 121 -18.54 -6.99 -2.94
C ARG A 121 -17.64 -7.75 -1.97
N VAL A 122 -16.34 -7.46 -1.96
CA VAL A 122 -15.41 -8.05 -0.99
C VAL A 122 -15.71 -7.56 0.42
N TYR A 123 -16.02 -6.26 0.58
CA TYR A 123 -16.43 -5.71 1.88
C TYR A 123 -17.72 -6.35 2.42
N ASP A 124 -18.73 -6.51 1.57
CA ASP A 124 -19.99 -7.15 1.96
C ASP A 124 -19.78 -8.60 2.39
N HIS A 125 -18.93 -9.34 1.67
CA HIS A 125 -18.50 -10.69 2.08
C HIS A 125 -17.78 -10.68 3.41
N TYR A 126 -16.79 -9.80 3.59
CA TYR A 126 -16.03 -9.64 4.83
C TYR A 126 -16.97 -9.42 6.03
N ARG A 127 -17.93 -8.50 5.91
CA ARG A 127 -18.95 -8.26 6.95
C ARG A 127 -19.79 -9.49 7.24
N ALA A 128 -20.26 -10.17 6.19
CA ALA A 128 -21.14 -11.33 6.32
C ALA A 128 -20.45 -12.53 6.99
N HIS A 129 -19.11 -12.61 6.93
CA HIS A 129 -18.33 -13.74 7.43
C HIS A 129 -17.52 -13.41 8.71
N GLY A 130 -18.03 -12.49 9.54
CA GLY A 130 -17.46 -12.20 10.87
C GLY A 130 -16.40 -11.11 10.91
N GLY A 131 -16.12 -10.46 9.78
CA GLY A 131 -15.23 -9.30 9.69
C GLY A 131 -13.85 -9.59 10.26
N ALA A 132 -13.44 -8.83 11.28
CA ALA A 132 -12.13 -8.95 11.91
C ALA A 132 -11.96 -10.22 12.76
N LEU A 133 -13.06 -10.88 13.12
CA LEU A 133 -13.08 -12.10 13.92
C LEU A 133 -13.86 -13.21 13.18
N PRO A 134 -13.39 -13.63 12.00
CA PRO A 134 -14.10 -14.58 11.16
C PRO A 134 -13.93 -16.02 11.67
N ASP A 135 -14.66 -16.97 11.06
CA ASP A 135 -14.40 -18.40 11.27
C ASP A 135 -13.01 -18.82 10.77
N VAL A 136 -12.58 -20.05 11.10
CA VAL A 136 -11.22 -20.53 10.77
C VAL A 136 -10.93 -20.49 9.27
N LYS A 137 -11.90 -20.83 8.41
CA LYS A 137 -11.67 -20.91 6.97
C LYS A 137 -11.48 -19.53 6.39
N GLU A 138 -12.37 -18.60 6.75
CA GLU A 138 -12.29 -17.21 6.32
C GLU A 138 -11.06 -16.52 6.93
N ALA A 139 -10.72 -16.79 8.20
CA ALA A 139 -9.50 -16.30 8.85
C ALA A 139 -8.24 -16.68 8.07
N LEU A 140 -8.10 -17.97 7.73
CA LEU A 140 -6.99 -18.46 6.92
C LEU A 140 -6.97 -17.80 5.54
N GLY A 141 -8.14 -17.63 4.90
CA GLY A 141 -8.25 -16.95 3.61
C GLY A 141 -7.79 -15.49 3.66
N GLN A 142 -8.23 -14.73 4.67
CA GLN A 142 -7.82 -13.33 4.87
C GLN A 142 -6.31 -13.22 5.18
N ARG A 143 -5.74 -14.12 5.99
CA ARG A 143 -4.30 -14.09 6.33
C ARG A 143 -3.40 -14.48 5.16
N LEU A 144 -3.82 -15.47 4.36
CA LEU A 144 -3.12 -15.80 3.12
C LEU A 144 -3.18 -14.64 2.14
N HIS A 145 -4.34 -13.98 2.01
CA HIS A 145 -4.49 -12.80 1.16
C HIS A 145 -3.53 -11.69 1.60
N ASP A 146 -3.56 -11.31 2.88
CA ASP A 146 -2.70 -10.25 3.43
C ASP A 146 -1.21 -10.57 3.24
N HIS A 147 -0.80 -11.83 3.43
CA HIS A 147 0.56 -12.27 3.13
C HIS A 147 0.93 -12.12 1.64
N GLY A 148 0.02 -12.45 0.72
CA GLY A 148 0.25 -12.21 -0.70
C GLY A 148 0.40 -10.72 -1.03
N VAL A 149 -0.37 -9.86 -0.36
CA VAL A 149 -0.24 -8.40 -0.48
C VAL A 149 1.11 -7.92 0.07
N ASP A 150 1.59 -8.47 1.19
CA ASP A 150 2.92 -8.16 1.73
C ASP A 150 4.03 -8.46 0.72
N ASN A 151 4.00 -9.65 0.10
CA ASN A 151 5.00 -10.03 -0.91
C ASN A 151 4.92 -9.11 -2.13
N ALA A 152 3.72 -8.89 -2.67
CA ALA A 152 3.53 -8.01 -3.82
C ALA A 152 3.94 -6.55 -3.53
N LEU A 153 3.75 -6.10 -2.29
CA LEU A 153 4.18 -4.78 -1.84
C LEU A 153 5.69 -4.69 -1.71
N ALA A 154 6.32 -5.70 -1.11
CA ALA A 154 7.77 -5.77 -0.99
C ALA A 154 8.45 -5.72 -2.37
N ASP A 155 7.92 -6.46 -3.35
CA ASP A 155 8.42 -6.41 -4.72
C ASP A 155 8.24 -5.03 -5.36
N ALA A 156 7.04 -4.46 -5.28
CA ALA A 156 6.76 -3.14 -5.85
C ALA A 156 7.63 -2.04 -5.21
N ALA A 157 7.81 -2.08 -3.88
CA ALA A 157 8.64 -1.15 -3.16
C ALA A 157 10.13 -1.36 -3.46
N ARG A 158 10.61 -2.61 -3.54
CA ARG A 158 12.02 -2.94 -3.80
C ARG A 158 12.54 -2.31 -5.09
N VAL A 159 11.76 -2.36 -6.18
CA VAL A 159 12.18 -1.73 -7.44
C VAL A 159 12.39 -0.22 -7.24
N TRP A 160 11.47 0.45 -6.56
CA TRP A 160 11.58 1.89 -6.28
C TRP A 160 12.75 2.20 -5.35
N LEU A 161 12.87 1.46 -4.25
CA LEU A 161 13.92 1.63 -3.25
C LEU A 161 15.32 1.40 -3.83
N ASN A 162 15.48 0.46 -4.76
CA ASN A 162 16.75 0.25 -5.46
C ASN A 162 17.13 1.43 -6.37
N ALA A 163 16.14 2.15 -6.92
CA ALA A 163 16.38 3.28 -7.80
C ALA A 163 16.58 4.62 -7.05
N TYR A 164 15.82 4.86 -5.97
CA TYR A 164 15.76 6.16 -5.29
C TYR A 164 16.16 6.12 -3.81
N GLY A 165 16.38 4.94 -3.23
CA GLY A 165 16.69 4.75 -1.81
C GLY A 165 15.49 4.94 -0.87
N PRO A 166 15.60 4.52 0.40
CA PRO A 166 14.50 4.58 1.38
C PRO A 166 14.06 6.01 1.72
N GLN A 167 14.97 6.98 1.65
CA GLN A 167 14.67 8.40 1.93
C GLN A 167 13.80 9.06 0.84
N SER A 168 13.50 8.37 -0.25
CA SER A 168 12.59 8.87 -1.29
C SER A 168 11.11 8.65 -0.98
N VAL A 169 10.77 7.88 0.05
CA VAL A 169 9.38 7.50 0.34
C VAL A 169 8.80 8.42 1.40
N VAL A 170 7.71 9.13 1.06
CA VAL A 170 7.06 10.11 1.93
C VAL A 170 5.64 9.64 2.27
N GLY A 171 5.37 9.51 3.56
CA GLY A 171 4.04 9.18 4.07
C GLY A 171 3.19 10.44 4.23
N ILE A 172 1.93 10.41 3.82
CA ILE A 172 0.97 11.50 4.05
C ILE A 172 -0.24 10.95 4.82
N MET A 173 -0.38 11.46 6.04
CA MET A 173 -1.42 11.12 7.01
C MET A 173 -2.36 12.30 7.21
N GLY A 174 -3.62 12.02 7.54
CA GLY A 174 -4.59 13.06 7.84
C GLY A 174 -6.03 12.57 7.86
N GLY A 175 -6.95 13.44 8.28
CA GLY A 175 -8.35 13.08 8.45
C GLY A 175 -9.04 12.63 7.16
N HIS A 176 -9.75 11.50 7.24
CA HIS A 176 -10.61 10.98 6.18
C HIS A 176 -11.82 11.89 5.87
N ALA A 177 -12.21 12.74 6.82
CA ALA A 177 -13.40 13.59 6.74
C ALA A 177 -13.17 14.95 6.05
N VAL A 178 -11.96 15.19 5.52
CA VAL A 178 -11.67 16.42 4.77
C VAL A 178 -12.48 16.43 3.47
N ARG A 179 -13.27 17.48 3.26
CA ARG A 179 -14.13 17.61 2.07
C ARG A 179 -13.32 17.92 0.82
N ARG A 180 -13.67 17.28 -0.30
CA ARG A 180 -13.17 17.65 -1.64
C ARG A 180 -13.44 19.13 -1.91
N GLY A 181 -12.47 19.80 -2.54
CA GLY A 181 -12.54 21.24 -2.86
C GLY A 181 -12.17 22.19 -1.72
N SER A 182 -12.09 21.71 -0.47
CA SER A 182 -11.67 22.53 0.68
C SER A 182 -10.21 22.99 0.57
N PRO A 183 -9.80 24.06 1.30
CA PRO A 183 -8.41 24.49 1.34
C PRO A 183 -7.44 23.38 1.77
N ALA A 184 -7.80 22.59 2.79
CA ALA A 184 -6.98 21.47 3.25
C ALA A 184 -6.83 20.37 2.18
N TYR A 185 -7.90 20.07 1.44
CA TYR A 185 -7.84 19.13 0.31
C TYR A 185 -6.91 19.65 -0.79
N ARG A 186 -7.03 20.93 -1.17
CA ARG A 186 -6.13 21.55 -2.16
C ARG A 186 -4.67 21.51 -1.72
N MET A 187 -4.42 21.84 -0.45
CA MET A 187 -3.08 21.81 0.13
C MET A 187 -2.45 20.41 0.00
N ALA A 188 -3.18 19.37 0.40
CA ALA A 188 -2.71 17.99 0.29
C ALA A 188 -2.51 17.53 -1.17
N ALA A 189 -3.38 17.95 -2.09
CA ALA A 189 -3.22 17.66 -3.51
C ALA A 189 -2.02 18.36 -4.13
N VAL A 190 -1.77 19.62 -3.80
CA VAL A 190 -0.57 20.34 -4.27
C VAL A 190 0.69 19.72 -3.68
N LEU A 191 0.67 19.33 -2.40
CA LEU A 191 1.80 18.63 -1.77
C LEU A 191 2.14 17.31 -2.50
N GLY A 192 1.13 16.46 -2.74
CA GLY A 192 1.33 15.21 -3.48
C GLY A 192 1.83 15.43 -4.91
N TRP A 193 1.36 16.49 -5.57
CA TRP A 193 1.78 16.88 -6.91
C TRP A 193 3.26 17.29 -6.96
N GLU A 194 3.70 18.18 -6.05
CA GLU A 194 5.10 18.62 -5.99
C GLU A 194 6.05 17.49 -5.58
N LEU A 195 5.66 16.64 -4.62
CA LEU A 195 6.48 15.51 -4.16
C LEU A 195 6.72 14.48 -5.26
N ALA A 196 5.67 14.09 -5.99
CA ALA A 196 5.81 13.14 -7.09
C ALA A 196 6.71 13.68 -8.22
N ARG A 197 6.66 15.00 -8.46
CA ARG A 197 7.55 15.70 -9.41
C ARG A 197 8.99 15.83 -8.94
N ALA A 198 9.22 15.71 -7.63
CA ALA A 198 10.52 15.70 -6.99
C ALA A 198 11.03 14.27 -6.70
N ASP A 199 10.54 13.28 -7.44
CA ASP A 199 10.93 11.87 -7.36
C ASP A 199 10.72 11.27 -5.96
N ARG A 200 9.64 11.69 -5.28
CA ARG A 200 9.21 11.09 -4.01
C ARG A 200 8.03 10.17 -4.21
N LEU A 201 8.13 8.95 -3.70
CA LEU A 201 7.00 8.03 -3.66
C LEU A 201 6.03 8.48 -2.58
N VAL A 202 4.87 8.97 -2.99
CA VAL A 202 3.78 9.34 -2.09
C VAL A 202 3.07 8.07 -1.61
N VAL A 203 3.07 7.84 -0.30
CA VAL A 203 2.37 6.73 0.35
C VAL A 203 1.29 7.27 1.27
N THR A 204 0.07 6.74 1.17
CA THR A 204 -1.06 7.15 2.03
C THR A 204 -1.78 5.94 2.60
N GLY A 205 -2.63 6.17 3.60
CA GLY A 205 -3.57 5.17 4.10
C GLY A 205 -4.71 4.81 3.15
N GLY A 206 -4.79 5.44 1.97
CA GLY A 206 -5.67 5.03 0.89
C GLY A 206 -7.15 5.41 1.01
N GLY A 207 -7.60 6.05 2.09
CA GLY A 207 -9.00 6.47 2.27
C GLY A 207 -9.34 7.81 1.57
N PRO A 208 -10.53 8.37 1.84
CA PRO A 208 -10.96 9.69 1.35
C PRO A 208 -10.20 10.85 2.04
N GLY A 209 -10.54 12.08 1.67
CA GLY A 209 -9.98 13.28 2.30
C GLY A 209 -8.52 13.54 1.93
N VAL A 210 -7.66 13.76 2.94
CA VAL A 210 -6.24 14.12 2.73
C VAL A 210 -5.49 13.04 1.94
N MET A 211 -5.77 11.77 2.24
CA MET A 211 -5.13 10.63 1.57
C MET A 211 -5.47 10.60 0.08
N GLU A 212 -6.76 10.71 -0.26
CA GLU A 212 -7.20 10.82 -1.65
C GLU A 212 -6.59 12.04 -2.34
N ALA A 213 -6.58 13.20 -1.69
CA ALA A 213 -6.03 14.43 -2.26
C ALA A 213 -4.54 14.27 -2.62
N ALA A 214 -3.75 13.71 -1.71
CA ALA A 214 -2.32 13.44 -1.96
C ALA A 214 -2.10 12.50 -3.14
N ASN A 215 -2.84 11.38 -3.22
CA ASN A 215 -2.74 10.48 -4.37
C ASN A 215 -3.26 11.13 -5.67
N LEU A 216 -4.28 11.99 -5.62
CA LEU A 216 -4.74 12.79 -6.77
C LEU A 216 -3.65 13.72 -7.28
N GLY A 217 -2.96 14.41 -6.37
CA GLY A 217 -1.83 15.27 -6.69
C GLY A 217 -0.75 14.51 -7.43
N ALA A 218 -0.31 13.38 -6.85
CA ALA A 218 0.68 12.50 -7.47
C ALA A 218 0.19 11.94 -8.82
N TYR A 219 -1.10 11.61 -8.96
CA TYR A 219 -1.68 11.12 -10.20
C TYR A 219 -1.60 12.15 -11.34
N LEU A 220 -1.62 13.44 -10.99
CA LEU A 220 -1.55 14.55 -11.92
C LEU A 220 -0.14 15.17 -12.01
N ALA A 221 0.91 14.50 -11.53
CA ALA A 221 2.28 15.02 -11.49
C ALA A 221 2.80 15.55 -12.84
N ASP A 222 2.43 14.87 -13.93
CA ASP A 222 2.80 15.25 -15.31
C ASP A 222 1.89 16.32 -15.92
N ARG A 223 0.89 16.79 -15.18
CA ARG A 223 -0.07 17.80 -15.63
C ARG A 223 0.26 19.18 -15.02
N PRO A 224 -0.09 20.28 -15.71
CA PRO A 224 0.09 21.61 -15.16
C PRO A 224 -0.82 21.84 -13.95
N ALA A 225 -0.45 22.78 -13.07
CA ALA A 225 -1.23 23.13 -11.88
C ALA A 225 -2.68 23.55 -12.18
N THR A 226 -2.96 24.05 -13.38
CA THR A 226 -4.32 24.35 -13.86
C THR A 226 -5.21 23.10 -13.93
N ASP A 227 -4.65 21.96 -14.33
CA ASP A 227 -5.37 20.69 -14.41
C ASP A 227 -5.64 20.12 -13.02
N VAL A 228 -4.68 20.26 -12.10
CA VAL A 228 -4.87 19.90 -10.68
C VAL A 228 -6.04 20.69 -10.09
N THR A 229 -6.05 22.01 -10.33
CA THR A 229 -7.15 22.88 -9.89
C THR A 229 -8.49 22.44 -10.48
N ALA A 230 -8.54 22.23 -11.80
CA ALA A 230 -9.77 21.80 -12.49
C ALA A 230 -10.26 20.42 -12.04
N ALA A 231 -9.35 19.48 -11.73
CA ALA A 231 -9.71 18.17 -11.18
C ALA A 231 -10.34 18.30 -9.79
N ILE A 232 -9.75 19.12 -8.91
CA ILE A 232 -10.28 19.38 -7.57
C ILE A 232 -11.64 20.06 -7.64
N ASP A 233 -11.82 21.01 -8.55
CA ASP A 233 -13.11 21.70 -8.74
C ASP A 233 -14.20 20.73 -9.22
N LEU A 234 -13.87 19.79 -10.10
CA LEU A 234 -14.78 18.72 -10.50
C LEU A 234 -15.11 17.80 -9.31
N LEU A 235 -14.12 17.41 -8.51
CA LEU A 235 -14.33 16.58 -7.31
C LEU A 235 -15.17 17.28 -6.24
N ALA A 236 -15.07 18.60 -6.11
CA ALA A 236 -15.85 19.40 -5.18
C ALA A 236 -17.38 19.27 -5.41
N THR A 237 -17.80 18.84 -6.60
CA THR A 237 -19.22 18.52 -6.87
C THR A 237 -19.72 17.31 -6.09
N ALA A 238 -18.84 16.48 -5.53
CA ALA A 238 -19.16 15.35 -4.64
C ALA A 238 -18.28 15.46 -3.39
N PRO A 239 -18.61 16.37 -2.45
CA PRO A 239 -17.67 16.88 -1.44
C PRO A 239 -17.26 15.85 -0.38
N ASP A 240 -18.10 14.88 -0.10
CA ASP A 240 -17.87 13.85 0.91
C ASP A 240 -18.49 12.52 0.50
N PHE A 241 -18.12 11.48 1.24
CA PHE A 241 -18.49 10.10 0.94
C PHE A 241 -19.90 9.73 1.45
N THR A 242 -20.79 10.67 1.79
CA THR A 242 -22.16 10.29 2.20
C THR A 242 -23.00 9.75 1.03
N ASP A 243 -22.70 10.20 -0.20
CA ASP A 243 -23.25 9.66 -1.44
C ASP A 243 -22.17 8.83 -2.15
N HIS A 244 -22.10 7.54 -1.80
CA HIS A 244 -21.05 6.63 -2.29
C HIS A 244 -21.01 6.58 -3.83
N HIS A 245 -22.19 6.56 -4.47
CA HIS A 245 -22.29 6.45 -5.92
C HIS A 245 -21.74 7.70 -6.60
N ARG A 246 -22.22 8.89 -6.18
CA ARG A 246 -21.76 10.15 -6.77
C ARG A 246 -20.28 10.39 -6.48
N TYR A 247 -19.82 10.12 -5.27
CA TYR A 247 -18.42 10.28 -4.88
C TYR A 247 -17.48 9.47 -5.78
N THR A 248 -17.82 8.20 -6.02
CA THR A 248 -17.06 7.31 -6.90
C THR A 248 -17.20 7.71 -8.38
N ALA A 249 -18.41 8.01 -8.85
CA ALA A 249 -18.64 8.43 -10.24
C ALA A 249 -17.83 9.67 -10.62
N THR A 250 -17.76 10.67 -9.73
CA THR A 250 -16.97 11.88 -9.97
C THR A 250 -15.47 11.58 -10.03
N ALA A 251 -14.95 10.67 -9.19
CA ALA A 251 -13.54 10.24 -9.26
C ALA A 251 -13.23 9.51 -10.58
N LEU A 252 -14.12 8.62 -11.02
CA LEU A 252 -13.99 7.94 -12.31
C LEU A 252 -14.05 8.92 -13.49
N THR A 253 -14.88 9.98 -13.40
CA THR A 253 -14.95 11.05 -14.40
C THR A 253 -13.62 11.80 -14.51
N VAL A 254 -12.98 12.12 -13.36
CA VAL A 254 -11.64 12.74 -13.35
C VAL A 254 -10.62 11.81 -14.00
N ARG A 255 -10.61 10.52 -13.64
CA ARG A 255 -9.70 9.53 -14.26
C ARG A 255 -9.90 9.43 -15.76
N GLN A 256 -11.15 9.44 -16.23
CA GLN A 256 -11.47 9.40 -17.66
C GLN A 256 -10.96 10.67 -18.37
N ARG A 257 -11.14 11.84 -17.76
CA ARG A 257 -10.68 13.12 -18.32
C ARG A 257 -9.17 13.21 -18.44
N TYR A 258 -8.43 12.70 -17.47
CA TYR A 258 -6.97 12.79 -17.41
C TYR A 258 -6.26 11.47 -17.79
N ALA A 259 -7.00 10.52 -18.37
CA ALA A 259 -6.45 9.31 -18.94
C ALA A 259 -5.34 9.66 -19.96
N GLY A 260 -4.17 9.03 -19.87
CA GLY A 260 -3.11 9.30 -20.83
C GLY A 260 -1.65 9.12 -20.40
N VAL A 261 -1.35 8.53 -19.23
CA VAL A 261 0.01 8.00 -19.00
C VAL A 261 0.02 6.57 -19.55
N PRO A 262 0.97 6.20 -20.45
CA PRO A 262 1.02 4.86 -21.01
C PRO A 262 0.99 3.79 -19.91
N ARG A 263 -0.04 2.94 -19.93
CA ARG A 263 -0.05 1.66 -19.22
C ARG A 263 0.87 0.71 -19.96
N GLN A 264 2.16 1.00 -20.02
CA GLN A 264 3.10 -0.05 -20.36
C GLN A 264 3.16 -0.99 -19.16
N ARG A 265 2.55 -2.17 -19.30
CA ARG A 265 3.09 -3.34 -18.61
C ARG A 265 4.56 -3.42 -19.03
N GLY A 266 5.48 -2.94 -18.18
CA GLY A 266 6.91 -2.97 -18.46
C GLY A 266 7.74 -1.76 -18.00
N ASP A 267 7.14 -0.64 -17.57
CA ASP A 267 7.88 0.33 -16.74
C ASP A 267 7.57 0.02 -15.27
N ASP A 268 8.52 -0.60 -14.57
CA ASP A 268 8.34 -1.07 -13.20
C ASP A 268 8.06 0.09 -12.20
N LEU A 269 8.30 1.35 -12.60
CA LEU A 269 8.20 2.52 -11.73
C LEU A 269 7.18 3.58 -12.16
N GLY A 270 6.63 3.51 -13.37
CA GLY A 270 5.70 4.53 -13.88
C GLY A 270 4.46 4.73 -13.01
N TRP A 271 4.00 3.67 -12.32
CA TRP A 271 2.87 3.75 -11.38
C TRP A 271 3.19 4.60 -10.14
N ALA A 272 4.44 4.61 -9.67
CA ALA A 272 4.85 5.33 -8.47
C ALA A 272 4.77 6.85 -8.68
N ARG A 273 5.09 7.30 -9.89
CA ARG A 273 4.96 8.70 -10.32
C ARG A 273 3.55 9.08 -10.74
N ALA A 274 2.73 8.09 -11.10
CA ALA A 274 1.35 8.26 -11.53
C ALA A 274 0.37 7.85 -10.42
N GLY A 275 0.44 8.52 -9.27
CA GLY A 275 -0.50 8.35 -8.15
C GLY A 275 0.10 7.77 -6.87
N GLY A 276 1.31 7.21 -6.93
CA GLY A 276 1.97 6.63 -5.76
C GLY A 276 1.28 5.37 -5.23
N LEU A 277 1.42 5.13 -3.93
CA LEU A 277 0.93 3.94 -3.23
C LEU A 277 -0.17 4.32 -2.23
N ALA A 278 -1.24 3.53 -2.20
CA ALA A 278 -2.24 3.57 -1.16
C ALA A 278 -2.26 2.24 -0.39
N ILE A 279 -2.40 2.29 0.93
CA ILE A 279 -2.50 1.09 1.78
C ILE A 279 -3.79 1.14 2.61
N PRO A 280 -4.97 0.87 2.00
CA PRO A 280 -6.27 0.87 2.68
C PRO A 280 -6.60 -0.48 3.32
N THR A 281 -7.75 -0.55 4.00
CA THR A 281 -8.28 -1.81 4.57
C THR A 281 -9.74 -2.02 4.23
N TRP A 282 -10.22 -3.27 4.32
CA TRP A 282 -11.66 -3.56 4.35
C TRP A 282 -12.27 -3.41 5.75
N LEU A 283 -11.47 -3.23 6.81
CA LEU A 283 -11.99 -2.97 8.16
C LEU A 283 -12.84 -1.69 8.16
N TYR A 284 -12.37 -0.65 7.47
CA TYR A 284 -13.07 0.62 7.31
C TYR A 284 -13.84 0.67 5.99
N GLY A 285 -14.78 -0.23 5.72
CA GLY A 285 -15.51 -0.19 4.43
C GLY A 285 -16.46 1.01 4.20
N HIS A 286 -16.53 1.94 5.15
CA HIS A 286 -17.09 3.29 4.94
C HIS A 286 -16.03 4.32 4.46
N GLU A 287 -14.77 3.91 4.37
CA GLU A 287 -13.64 4.61 3.77
C GLU A 287 -13.14 3.77 2.59
N PRO A 288 -13.73 3.94 1.38
CA PRO A 288 -13.32 3.14 0.23
C PRO A 288 -11.87 3.46 -0.12
N ALA A 289 -11.24 2.54 -0.86
CA ALA A 289 -9.95 2.85 -1.45
C ALA A 289 -10.11 4.02 -2.43
N ASN A 290 -9.28 5.04 -2.31
CA ASN A 290 -9.26 6.13 -3.26
C ASN A 290 -8.81 5.63 -4.63
N LEU A 291 -9.36 6.25 -5.68
CA LEU A 291 -9.15 5.79 -7.05
C LEU A 291 -8.00 6.53 -7.75
N PHE A 292 -7.15 7.27 -7.04
CA PHE A 292 -6.06 8.02 -7.68
C PHE A 292 -4.68 7.40 -7.46
N ALA A 293 -4.53 6.47 -6.52
CA ALA A 293 -3.28 5.76 -6.34
C ALA A 293 -2.87 4.94 -7.58
N GLY A 294 -1.57 4.86 -7.85
CA GLY A 294 -1.04 4.05 -8.95
C GLY A 294 -1.08 2.55 -8.63
N ARG A 295 -0.86 2.20 -7.36
CA ARG A 295 -1.02 0.85 -6.80
C ARG A 295 -1.67 0.90 -5.41
N ILE A 296 -2.37 -0.18 -5.06
CA ILE A 296 -3.15 -0.28 -3.84
C ILE A 296 -2.83 -1.61 -3.13
N ALA A 297 -2.21 -1.53 -1.96
CA ALA A 297 -2.01 -2.66 -1.05
C ALA A 297 -3.18 -2.71 -0.06
N LYS A 298 -4.27 -3.37 -0.47
CA LYS A 298 -5.51 -3.41 0.33
C LYS A 298 -5.46 -4.59 1.28
N TYR A 299 -5.61 -4.38 2.58
CA TYR A 299 -5.51 -5.42 3.61
C TYR A 299 -6.85 -5.73 4.29
N PHE A 300 -6.97 -6.92 4.87
CA PHE A 300 -7.99 -7.21 5.90
C PHE A 300 -7.52 -6.74 7.28
N SER A 301 -6.24 -6.95 7.61
CA SER A 301 -5.64 -6.54 8.89
C SER A 301 -5.27 -5.06 8.93
N ASN A 302 -5.95 -4.29 9.79
CA ASN A 302 -5.61 -2.88 10.00
C ASN A 302 -4.26 -2.69 10.71
N ALA A 303 -3.90 -3.58 11.64
CA ALA A 303 -2.63 -3.47 12.36
C ALA A 303 -1.42 -3.61 11.41
N ILE A 304 -1.49 -4.55 10.46
CA ILE A 304 -0.44 -4.71 9.43
C ILE A 304 -0.42 -3.46 8.55
N ARG A 305 -1.58 -3.03 8.06
CA ARG A 305 -1.70 -1.83 7.23
C ARG A 305 -1.07 -0.58 7.85
N GLU A 306 -1.34 -0.30 9.12
CA GLU A 306 -0.78 0.86 9.84
C GLU A 306 0.74 0.76 9.99
N ASP A 307 1.27 -0.40 10.42
CA ASP A 307 2.71 -0.60 10.57
C ASP A 307 3.44 -0.45 9.23
N THR A 308 2.88 -1.00 8.16
CA THR A 308 3.48 -1.02 6.82
C THR A 308 3.64 0.39 6.24
N ILE A 309 2.63 1.27 6.38
CA ILE A 309 2.74 2.65 5.88
C ILE A 309 3.91 3.36 6.57
N LEU A 310 3.97 3.25 7.90
CA LEU A 310 5.00 3.91 8.69
C LEU A 310 6.39 3.33 8.38
N ARG A 311 6.51 2.02 8.27
CA ARG A 311 7.77 1.34 7.92
C ARG A 311 8.32 1.83 6.58
N LEU A 312 7.46 1.99 5.57
CA LEU A 312 7.89 2.47 4.25
C LEU A 312 8.28 3.94 4.23
N ALA A 313 7.59 4.81 4.98
CA ALA A 313 7.77 6.26 4.95
C ALA A 313 9.04 6.75 5.67
N ARG A 314 10.21 6.40 5.14
CA ARG A 314 11.51 6.73 5.74
C ARG A 314 12.05 8.10 5.33
N GLY A 315 11.60 8.66 4.19
CA GLY A 315 11.96 10.01 3.73
C GLY A 315 11.30 11.16 4.49
N GLY A 316 10.28 10.84 5.29
CA GLY A 316 9.54 11.80 6.08
C GLY A 316 8.05 11.49 6.08
N ILE A 317 7.35 12.08 7.06
CA ILE A 317 5.92 11.86 7.26
C ILE A 317 5.25 13.21 7.46
N VAL A 318 4.17 13.41 6.71
CA VAL A 318 3.32 14.60 6.80
C VAL A 318 2.05 14.25 7.56
N PHE A 319 1.73 15.06 8.57
CA PHE A 319 0.54 14.94 9.39
C PHE A 319 -0.33 16.19 9.19
N ALA A 320 -1.37 16.06 8.36
CA ALA A 320 -2.44 17.05 8.30
C ALA A 320 -3.38 16.91 9.51
N PRO A 321 -4.20 17.94 9.83
CA PRO A 321 -5.15 17.85 10.94
C PRO A 321 -6.02 16.60 10.87
N GLY A 322 -6.09 15.90 11.99
CA GLY A 322 -6.75 14.62 12.12
C GLY A 322 -7.06 14.31 13.58
N ARG A 323 -7.95 13.35 13.81
CA ARG A 323 -8.39 12.97 15.16
C ARG A 323 -7.59 11.77 15.67
N ALA A 324 -8.21 10.90 16.46
CA ALA A 324 -7.56 9.81 17.17
C ALA A 324 -6.66 8.92 16.28
N GLY A 325 -7.10 8.57 15.06
CA GLY A 325 -6.28 7.75 14.14
C GLY A 325 -4.97 8.43 13.75
N THR A 326 -5.01 9.69 13.32
CA THR A 326 -3.80 10.45 12.96
C THR A 326 -2.89 10.66 14.15
N VAL A 327 -3.45 10.90 15.34
CA VAL A 327 -2.66 11.00 16.57
C VAL A 327 -1.96 9.66 16.86
N GLN A 328 -2.66 8.53 16.75
CA GLN A 328 -2.05 7.21 16.91
C GLN A 328 -0.86 7.00 15.95
N GLU A 329 -1.02 7.37 14.67
CA GLU A 329 0.03 7.28 13.66
C GLU A 329 1.26 8.13 14.04
N VAL A 330 1.06 9.35 14.56
CA VAL A 330 2.14 10.21 15.06
C VAL A 330 2.98 9.49 16.12
N PHE A 331 2.33 8.88 17.10
CA PHE A 331 3.02 8.21 18.21
C PHE A 331 3.66 6.88 17.82
N GLN A 332 3.02 6.12 16.92
CA GLN A 332 3.62 4.91 16.35
C GLN A 332 4.89 5.25 15.56
N ALA A 333 4.84 6.30 14.74
CA ALA A 333 5.99 6.78 13.97
C ALA A 333 7.12 7.28 14.88
N ALA A 334 6.78 8.14 15.86
CA ALA A 334 7.74 8.69 16.80
C ALA A 334 8.44 7.59 17.62
N THR A 335 7.71 6.54 18.01
CA THR A 335 8.27 5.37 18.69
C THR A 335 9.32 4.67 17.82
N LYS A 336 8.98 4.37 16.57
CA LYS A 336 9.92 3.75 15.60
C LYS A 336 11.16 4.62 15.38
N THR A 337 10.99 5.94 15.35
CA THR A 337 12.07 6.91 15.14
C THR A 337 12.97 7.02 16.36
N TYR A 338 12.37 7.11 17.56
CA TYR A 338 13.10 7.15 18.82
C TYR A 338 14.02 5.94 18.98
N TYR A 339 13.51 4.74 18.67
CA TYR A 339 14.26 3.49 18.76
C TYR A 339 15.03 3.09 17.50
N GLY A 340 14.97 3.89 16.42
CA GLY A 340 15.62 3.55 15.15
C GLY A 340 15.18 2.21 14.56
N THR A 341 13.95 1.75 14.84
CA THR A 341 13.46 0.40 14.53
C THR A 341 13.52 0.10 13.04
N ASP A 342 13.14 1.05 12.20
CA ASP A 342 13.13 0.88 10.75
C ASP A 342 14.24 1.70 10.07
N GLY A 343 15.35 1.94 10.79
CA GLY A 343 16.43 2.84 10.37
C GLY A 343 16.10 4.32 10.53
N ALA A 344 16.93 5.17 9.92
CA ALA A 344 16.80 6.62 10.01
C ALA A 344 15.48 7.12 9.39
N SER A 345 14.76 7.95 10.14
CA SER A 345 13.56 8.64 9.67
C SER A 345 13.90 10.05 9.21
N GLY A 346 13.28 10.49 8.12
CA GLY A 346 13.27 11.87 7.68
C GLY A 346 12.35 12.76 8.51
N ALA A 347 12.02 13.93 7.96
CA ALA A 347 11.30 15.01 8.65
C ALA A 347 9.85 14.64 9.01
N TYR A 348 9.42 15.12 10.18
CA TYR A 348 8.04 15.14 10.63
C TYR A 348 7.44 16.50 10.31
N ILE A 349 6.53 16.56 9.35
CA ILE A 349 5.89 17.80 8.92
C ILE A 349 4.46 17.82 9.43
N PHE A 350 4.15 18.77 10.31
CA PHE A 350 2.81 19.01 10.83
C PHE A 350 2.20 20.20 10.09
N LEU A 351 1.14 19.94 9.31
CA LEU A 351 0.41 20.98 8.59
C LEU A 351 -0.68 21.58 9.48
N ASP A 352 -0.91 22.89 9.38
CA ASP A 352 -1.76 23.68 10.29
C ASP A 352 -1.10 23.89 11.66
N ARG A 353 -0.29 24.94 11.76
CA ARG A 353 0.44 25.28 12.99
C ARG A 353 -0.51 25.52 14.15
N ALA A 354 -1.65 26.18 13.92
CA ALA A 354 -2.60 26.48 14.98
C ALA A 354 -3.17 25.19 15.59
N TYR A 355 -3.55 24.24 14.74
CA TYR A 355 -4.03 22.93 15.17
C TYR A 355 -3.02 22.20 16.07
N TRP A 356 -1.78 22.10 15.63
CA TRP A 356 -0.74 21.32 16.31
C TRP A 356 -0.01 22.05 17.46
N THR A 357 -0.35 23.32 17.72
CA THR A 357 0.18 24.08 18.86
C THR A 357 -0.87 24.46 19.90
N VAL A 358 -2.13 24.65 19.48
CA VAL A 358 -3.21 25.10 20.37
C VAL A 358 -4.15 23.97 20.72
N GLU A 359 -4.67 23.24 19.72
CA GLU A 359 -5.65 22.17 19.97
C GLU A 359 -4.98 20.89 20.48
N LEU A 360 -3.95 20.43 19.77
CA LEU A 360 -3.18 19.24 20.11
C LEU A 360 -1.68 19.59 20.10
N PRO A 361 -1.13 20.13 21.20
CA PRO A 361 0.23 20.67 21.27
C PRO A 361 1.31 19.57 21.15
N VAL A 362 1.54 19.09 19.94
CA VAL A 362 2.31 17.88 19.66
C VAL A 362 3.80 18.07 19.97
N GLU A 363 4.33 19.27 19.74
CA GLU A 363 5.75 19.59 19.96
C GLU A 363 6.14 19.51 21.43
N ALA A 364 5.22 19.87 22.34
CA ALA A 364 5.46 19.86 23.78
C ALA A 364 5.81 18.47 24.30
N LEU A 365 5.38 17.43 23.58
CA LEU A 365 5.68 16.05 23.91
C LEU A 365 6.75 15.46 22.98
N LEU A 366 6.67 15.69 21.66
CA LEU A 366 7.59 15.04 20.72
C LEU A 366 9.02 15.60 20.78
N ARG A 367 9.21 16.91 20.98
CA ARG A 367 10.55 17.50 21.03
C ARG A 367 11.41 16.93 22.16
N PRO A 368 10.98 16.94 23.43
CA PRO A 368 11.77 16.34 24.51
C PRO A 368 11.93 14.83 24.35
N LEU A 369 10.92 14.13 23.80
CA LEU A 369 11.00 12.71 23.52
C LEU A 369 12.11 12.40 22.50
N LEU A 370 12.07 13.03 21.33
CA LEU A 370 13.04 12.78 20.27
C LEU A 370 14.44 13.31 20.60
N ALA A 371 14.57 14.35 21.42
CA ALA A 371 15.87 14.81 21.94
C ALA A 371 16.56 13.75 22.81
N ALA A 372 15.79 12.90 23.49
CA ALA A 372 16.29 11.83 24.35
C ALA A 372 16.58 10.52 23.61
N SER A 373 16.51 10.50 22.28
CA SER A 373 16.75 9.28 21.51
C SER A 373 18.16 8.74 21.75
N PRO A 374 18.34 7.41 21.88
CA PRO A 374 19.66 6.78 21.96
C PRO A 374 20.51 6.96 20.69
N PHE A 375 19.94 7.48 19.60
CA PHE A 375 20.64 7.73 18.32
C PHE A 375 21.03 9.20 18.11
N GLY A 376 20.95 10.01 19.16
CA GLY A 376 21.24 11.44 19.14
C GLY A 376 19.98 12.31 19.24
N ASP A 377 20.17 13.62 19.32
CA ASP A 377 19.05 14.56 19.39
C ASP A 377 18.33 14.63 18.04
N LEU A 378 17.13 14.06 17.98
CA LEU A 378 16.26 14.06 16.80
C LEU A 378 15.16 15.13 16.86
N SER A 379 15.18 16.03 17.84
CA SER A 379 14.13 17.05 18.00
C SER A 379 14.07 18.05 16.83
N SER A 380 15.16 18.21 16.10
CA SER A 380 15.27 19.05 14.90
C SER A 380 14.49 18.50 13.70
N THR A 381 14.08 17.22 13.74
CA THR A 381 13.26 16.60 12.68
C THR A 381 11.80 17.04 12.69
N ILE A 382 11.36 17.74 13.74
CA ILE A 382 9.97 18.17 13.91
C ILE A 382 9.80 19.59 13.33
N HIS A 383 8.93 19.71 12.34
CA HIS A 383 8.60 20.96 11.68
C HIS A 383 7.09 21.18 11.64
N LEU A 384 6.67 22.40 11.94
CA LEU A 384 5.29 22.85 11.76
C LEU A 384 5.29 23.90 10.67
N THR A 385 4.38 23.80 9.71
CA THR A 385 4.27 24.76 8.62
C THR A 385 2.84 24.86 8.09
N ASP A 386 2.53 26.04 7.55
CA ASP A 386 1.30 26.30 6.81
C ASP A 386 1.60 26.49 5.31
N ASP A 387 2.85 26.30 4.89
CA ASP A 387 3.34 26.44 3.51
C ASP A 387 3.77 25.10 2.93
N VAL A 388 3.05 24.66 1.89
CA VAL A 388 3.38 23.45 1.13
C VAL A 388 4.79 23.50 0.53
N ARG A 389 5.26 24.67 0.10
CA ARG A 389 6.60 24.79 -0.48
C ARG A 389 7.69 24.57 0.55
N GLU A 390 7.47 25.03 1.78
CA GLU A 390 8.37 24.74 2.89
C GLU A 390 8.38 23.24 3.20
N ALA A 391 7.20 22.62 3.30
CA ALA A 391 7.07 21.17 3.50
C ALA A 391 7.83 20.38 2.42
N VAL A 392 7.63 20.71 1.14
CA VAL A 392 8.31 20.05 0.01
C VAL A 392 9.82 20.21 0.11
N ARG A 393 10.35 21.40 0.41
CA ARG A 393 11.80 21.59 0.59
C ARG A 393 12.35 20.67 1.68
N LEU A 394 11.71 20.62 2.83
CA LEU A 394 12.15 19.80 3.97
C LEU A 394 12.12 18.29 3.67
N LEU A 395 11.27 17.85 2.74
CA LEU A 395 11.12 16.43 2.35
C LEU A 395 11.93 16.05 1.10
N THR A 396 12.61 17.03 0.49
CA THR A 396 13.36 16.83 -0.77
C THR A 396 14.85 17.14 -0.66
N THR A 397 15.27 17.83 0.41
CA THR A 397 16.68 17.95 0.84
C THR A 397 17.15 16.66 1.48
#